data_AF-A0A4V0IKC4-F1
#
_entry.id   AF-A0A4V0IKC4-F1
#
_cell.length_a   1.000
_cell.length_b   1.000
_cell.length_c   1.000
_cell.angle_alpha   90.00
_cell.angle_beta   90.00
_cell.angle_gamma   90.00
#
_symmetry.space_group_name_H-M   'P 1'
#
loop_
_entity.id
_entity.type
_entity.pdbx_description
1 polymer ?
#
loop_
_entity_poly.entity_id
_entity_poly.type
_entity_poly.pdbx_seq_one_letter_code
_entity_poly.pdbx_strand_id
1 'polypeptide(L)'
;MVSSLDDTKNSIEITNNANLVSLGMDFEYCAFCFDNLVITNNPKLDLKKDCDAIISIYSSYRTISNNFADCGCAITADFNKFVTTLTRNCWMIIGNVTIDQNSDYKVLAEKLVNVTRISGGLSIKNTNFEDLSFLNSIEWIGLNAYKSEYLASITISNNANLTSLKTNFKRDGLYLTVRDNPKLCMTTQNLDNLFYGLSLDSDLNINICFNEKTPDYWCDLPESGYFSDLPDGCKNLTGNLLIDDHFDFKNSYKLHDVENIYGSITIQNSSIRNLNFLPNLSRIRSIKDKVAPFIAVNNSKLFELFTTMQFEGAESGVAVTVENNESLMVPDILCSFFRTRKSPIVKDNYDSCGTGEKPSKHDKYSLNVDVFHGLPVFKDVSVVETNPDNGGVHNNPWTRNTTDSEYYTDEETSTENFCIQPFTIASFALVVTFRCYLR
;
A
#
# COMPACT_ATOMS: atom_id res chain seq x y z
N MET A 1 22.00 -41.41 24.36
CA MET A 1 22.69 -40.38 23.55
C MET A 1 21.70 -39.95 22.49
N VAL A 2 21.02 -38.83 22.68
CA VAL A 2 20.30 -38.20 21.57
C VAL A 2 21.43 -37.69 20.68
N SER A 3 21.64 -38.33 19.53
CA SER A 3 22.50 -37.77 18.49
C SER A 3 22.06 -36.33 18.32
N SER A 4 22.98 -35.37 18.43
CA SER A 4 22.73 -33.98 18.04
C SER A 4 21.94 -34.05 16.74
N LEU A 5 20.68 -33.59 16.79
CA LEU A 5 19.85 -33.50 15.61
C LEU A 5 20.67 -32.73 14.60
N ASP A 6 21.08 -33.48 13.59
CA ASP A 6 21.74 -33.10 12.36
C ASP A 6 21.98 -31.58 12.24
N ASP A 7 23.24 -31.15 12.26
CA ASP A 7 23.65 -29.75 11.98
C ASP A 7 23.37 -29.37 10.50
N THR A 8 22.40 -30.01 9.85
CA THR A 8 22.04 -29.78 8.46
C THR A 8 21.57 -28.35 8.30
N LYS A 9 22.39 -27.55 7.64
CA LYS A 9 22.12 -26.14 7.30
C LYS A 9 21.04 -25.97 6.23
N ASN A 10 20.62 -27.07 5.62
CA ASN A 10 19.74 -27.12 4.46
C ASN A 10 18.54 -28.01 4.78
N SER A 11 17.31 -27.48 4.66
CA SER A 11 16.11 -28.32 4.80
C SER A 11 15.95 -29.27 3.62
N ILE A 12 16.45 -28.88 2.44
CA ILE A 12 16.41 -29.70 1.23
C ILE A 12 17.75 -29.52 0.50
N GLU A 13 18.41 -30.64 0.22
CA GLU A 13 19.64 -30.67 -0.58
C GLU A 13 19.55 -31.77 -1.63
N ILE A 14 19.58 -31.38 -2.91
CA ILE A 14 19.52 -32.27 -4.07
C ILE A 14 20.66 -31.90 -5.01
N THR A 15 21.74 -32.68 -4.95
CA THR A 15 22.95 -32.40 -5.73
C THR A 15 23.39 -33.58 -6.57
N ASN A 16 23.93 -33.29 -7.76
CA ASN A 16 24.59 -34.27 -8.64
C ASN A 16 23.74 -35.48 -9.05
N ASN A 17 22.42 -35.32 -9.17
CA ASN A 17 21.53 -36.40 -9.60
C ASN A 17 21.43 -36.45 -11.13
N ALA A 18 22.00 -37.49 -11.74
CA ALA A 18 22.08 -37.64 -13.20
C ALA A 18 20.74 -38.00 -13.88
N ASN A 19 19.72 -38.41 -13.12
CA ASN A 19 18.48 -38.97 -13.66
C ASN A 19 17.20 -38.25 -13.20
N LEU A 20 17.27 -37.42 -12.17
CA LEU A 20 16.11 -36.69 -11.67
C LEU A 20 15.61 -35.69 -12.71
N VAL A 21 14.32 -35.80 -13.06
CA VAL A 21 13.66 -34.94 -14.06
C VAL A 21 12.70 -33.92 -13.45
N SER A 22 12.20 -34.19 -12.25
CA SER A 22 11.24 -33.36 -11.52
C SER A 22 11.36 -33.62 -10.02
N LEU A 23 11.00 -32.65 -9.17
CA LEU A 23 11.05 -32.81 -7.72
C LEU A 23 9.89 -33.65 -7.16
N GLY A 24 8.68 -33.48 -7.71
CA GLY A 24 7.49 -34.16 -7.20
C GLY A 24 7.10 -33.75 -5.78
N MET A 25 7.65 -32.65 -5.28
CA MET A 25 7.31 -32.07 -3.99
C MET A 25 6.35 -30.91 -4.20
N ASP A 26 5.28 -30.88 -3.41
CA ASP A 26 4.45 -29.69 -3.29
C ASP A 26 5.06 -28.78 -2.23
N PHE A 27 5.76 -27.75 -2.70
CA PHE A 27 6.39 -26.78 -1.83
C PHE A 27 5.36 -26.00 -1.01
N GLU A 28 4.16 -25.74 -1.56
CA GLU A 28 3.13 -24.93 -0.89
C GLU A 28 2.77 -25.45 0.51
N TYR A 29 2.83 -26.77 0.71
CA TYR A 29 2.52 -27.43 1.98
C TYR A 29 3.76 -27.91 2.76
N CYS A 30 4.96 -27.46 2.41
CA CYS A 30 6.17 -27.88 3.10
C CYS A 30 6.30 -27.24 4.48
N ALA A 31 5.68 -27.87 5.48
CA ALA A 31 5.65 -27.39 6.87
C ALA A 31 7.04 -27.33 7.55
N PHE A 32 8.06 -28.01 7.01
CA PHE A 32 9.41 -28.10 7.59
C PHE A 32 10.50 -27.43 6.73
N CYS A 33 10.11 -26.62 5.74
CA CYS A 33 11.02 -25.86 4.89
C CYS A 33 11.47 -24.55 5.57
N PHE A 34 12.29 -24.67 6.63
CA PHE A 34 12.70 -23.53 7.47
C PHE A 34 14.11 -23.00 7.17
N ASP A 35 15.02 -23.86 6.70
CA ASP A 35 16.42 -23.55 6.43
C ASP A 35 16.67 -23.37 4.93
N ASN A 36 17.92 -23.52 4.49
CA ASN A 36 18.28 -23.28 3.08
C ASN A 36 17.82 -24.40 2.14
N LEU A 37 17.55 -24.03 0.90
CA LEU A 37 17.35 -24.95 -0.23
C LEU A 37 18.61 -25.01 -1.09
N VAL A 38 19.12 -26.20 -1.37
CA VAL A 38 20.23 -26.40 -2.32
C VAL A 38 19.83 -27.39 -3.41
N ILE A 39 19.74 -26.93 -4.65
CA ILE A 39 19.45 -27.79 -5.82
C ILE A 39 20.47 -27.49 -6.92
N THR A 40 21.51 -28.33 -7.02
CA THR A 40 22.62 -28.05 -7.93
C THR A 40 23.10 -29.26 -8.74
N ASN A 41 23.55 -29.01 -9.97
CA ASN A 41 24.17 -30.02 -10.84
C ASN A 41 23.26 -31.23 -11.16
N ASN A 42 21.96 -31.00 -11.39
CA ASN A 42 21.02 -32.05 -11.80
C ASN A 42 20.66 -31.88 -13.28
N PRO A 43 21.42 -32.48 -14.22
CA PRO A 43 21.40 -32.11 -15.65
C PRO A 43 20.10 -32.43 -16.39
N LYS A 44 19.17 -33.17 -15.79
CA LYS A 44 17.85 -33.49 -16.38
C LYS A 44 16.69 -32.82 -15.63
N LEU A 45 16.95 -32.13 -14.53
CA LEU A 45 15.94 -31.57 -13.65
C LEU A 45 15.42 -30.24 -14.19
N ASP A 46 14.12 -30.19 -14.53
CA ASP A 46 13.43 -28.97 -14.95
C ASP A 46 12.65 -28.39 -13.76
N LEU A 47 13.11 -27.28 -13.20
CA LEU A 47 12.47 -26.64 -12.05
C LEU A 47 11.38 -25.64 -12.42
N LYS A 48 11.14 -25.35 -13.71
CA LYS A 48 10.30 -24.20 -14.11
C LYS A 48 8.91 -24.17 -13.45
N LYS A 49 8.31 -25.34 -13.23
CA LYS A 49 6.99 -25.47 -12.60
C LYS A 49 7.01 -25.30 -11.08
N ASP A 50 8.14 -25.56 -10.45
CA ASP A 50 8.29 -25.52 -8.99
C ASP A 50 8.77 -24.13 -8.51
N CYS A 51 9.24 -23.29 -9.43
CA CYS A 51 9.91 -22.06 -9.07
C CYS A 51 9.05 -21.08 -8.28
N ASP A 52 7.79 -20.86 -8.63
CA ASP A 52 6.96 -19.89 -7.92
C ASP A 52 6.82 -20.25 -6.43
N ALA A 53 6.61 -21.54 -6.13
CA ALA A 53 6.52 -22.03 -4.77
C ALA A 53 7.89 -22.01 -4.05
N ILE A 54 8.97 -22.40 -4.74
CA ILE A 54 10.34 -22.33 -4.21
C ILE A 54 10.71 -20.88 -3.83
N ILE A 55 10.45 -19.92 -4.72
CA ILE A 55 10.77 -18.51 -4.50
C ILE A 55 9.95 -17.94 -3.34
N SER A 56 8.67 -18.31 -3.25
CA SER A 56 7.76 -17.86 -2.18
C SER A 56 8.25 -18.28 -0.79
N ILE A 57 8.75 -19.51 -0.66
CA ILE A 57 9.14 -20.09 0.63
C ILE A 57 10.56 -19.72 1.01
N TYR A 58 11.49 -19.91 0.09
CA TYR A 58 12.90 -19.77 0.41
C TYR A 58 13.42 -18.38 0.14
N SER A 59 12.86 -17.62 -0.81
CA SER A 59 13.36 -16.31 -1.23
C SER A 59 14.91 -16.33 -1.25
N SER A 60 15.64 -15.52 -0.47
CA SER A 60 17.11 -15.52 -0.49
C SER A 60 17.80 -16.77 0.09
N TYR A 61 17.11 -17.62 0.86
CA TYR A 61 17.65 -18.84 1.48
C TYR A 61 17.73 -20.02 0.50
N ARG A 62 18.29 -19.81 -0.69
CA ARG A 62 18.38 -20.84 -1.74
C ARG A 62 19.65 -20.74 -2.57
N THR A 63 20.10 -21.89 -3.05
CA THR A 63 21.14 -22.02 -4.09
C THR A 63 20.63 -22.98 -5.17
N ILE A 64 20.38 -22.46 -6.36
CA ILE A 64 19.88 -23.23 -7.51
C ILE A 64 20.77 -22.92 -8.70
N SER A 65 21.43 -23.94 -9.24
CA SER A 65 22.33 -23.77 -10.39
C SER A 65 22.62 -25.07 -11.12
N ASN A 66 22.95 -24.96 -12.41
CA ASN A 66 23.43 -26.06 -13.25
C ASN A 66 22.43 -27.24 -13.34
N ASN A 67 21.13 -26.95 -13.30
CA ASN A 67 20.10 -27.93 -13.64
C ASN A 67 19.70 -27.80 -15.11
N PHE A 68 18.82 -28.67 -15.61
CA PHE A 68 18.30 -28.53 -16.99
C PHE A 68 17.56 -27.20 -17.17
N ALA A 69 16.75 -26.81 -16.18
CA ALA A 69 16.20 -25.48 -16.07
C ALA A 69 16.18 -25.03 -14.61
N ASP A 70 16.85 -23.92 -14.34
CA ASP A 70 16.86 -23.26 -13.04
C ASP A 70 15.69 -22.28 -12.92
N CYS A 71 15.47 -21.76 -11.71
CA CYS A 71 14.43 -20.75 -11.49
C CYS A 71 14.74 -19.38 -12.07
N GLY A 72 15.99 -19.08 -12.39
CA GLY A 72 16.34 -17.81 -12.99
C GLY A 72 17.83 -17.62 -13.02
N CYS A 73 18.27 -16.40 -13.28
CA CYS A 73 19.68 -16.05 -13.32
C CYS A 73 20.01 -15.17 -12.12
N ALA A 74 20.84 -15.71 -11.22
CA ALA A 74 21.35 -14.96 -10.10
C ALA A 74 22.42 -13.97 -10.54
N ILE A 75 22.31 -12.73 -10.09
CA ILE A 75 23.34 -11.71 -10.29
C ILE A 75 24.54 -12.08 -9.41
N THR A 76 25.68 -12.42 -10.04
CA THR A 76 26.90 -12.86 -9.35
C THR A 76 27.99 -11.78 -9.27
N ALA A 77 27.77 -10.64 -9.93
CA ALA A 77 28.71 -9.54 -10.04
C ALA A 77 27.95 -8.23 -10.23
N ASP A 78 28.67 -7.15 -10.57
CA ASP A 78 28.06 -5.92 -11.05
C ASP A 78 27.03 -6.20 -12.18
N PHE A 79 25.86 -5.55 -12.10
CA PHE A 79 24.75 -5.81 -13.02
C PHE A 79 25.10 -5.47 -14.46
N ASN A 80 25.83 -4.38 -14.71
CA ASN A 80 26.21 -3.98 -16.07
C ASN A 80 27.14 -4.99 -16.73
N LYS A 81 27.96 -5.70 -15.95
CA LYS A 81 28.73 -6.85 -16.46
C LYS A 81 27.86 -8.08 -16.64
N PHE A 82 27.05 -8.40 -15.64
CA PHE A 82 26.16 -9.57 -15.64
C PHE A 82 25.17 -9.58 -16.82
N VAL A 83 24.56 -8.43 -17.14
CA VAL A 83 23.54 -8.36 -18.20
C VAL A 83 24.11 -8.73 -19.57
N THR A 84 25.40 -8.49 -19.82
CA THR A 84 26.07 -8.88 -21.08
C THR A 84 26.18 -10.40 -21.22
N THR A 85 26.28 -11.12 -20.11
CA THR A 85 26.37 -12.59 -20.07
C THR A 85 25.01 -13.26 -19.94
N LEU A 86 23.92 -12.49 -19.84
CA LEU A 86 22.58 -13.02 -19.72
C LEU A 86 22.21 -13.84 -20.96
N THR A 87 21.70 -15.04 -20.70
CA THR A 87 21.28 -16.01 -21.71
C THR A 87 19.80 -15.82 -22.07
N ARG A 88 19.41 -16.18 -23.30
CA ARG A 88 18.04 -15.98 -23.78
C ARG A 88 16.97 -16.81 -23.06
N ASN A 89 17.36 -17.88 -22.35
CA ASN A 89 16.45 -18.69 -21.55
C ASN A 89 16.18 -18.10 -20.15
N CYS A 90 16.83 -16.98 -19.80
CA CYS A 90 16.59 -16.32 -18.53
C CYS A 90 15.25 -15.61 -18.53
N TRP A 91 14.34 -16.07 -17.67
CA TRP A 91 13.00 -15.50 -17.53
C TRP A 91 12.80 -14.73 -16.21
N MET A 92 13.62 -15.03 -15.19
CA MET A 92 13.64 -14.32 -13.92
C MET A 92 15.08 -13.93 -13.54
N ILE A 93 15.26 -12.70 -13.07
CA ILE A 93 16.51 -12.25 -12.46
C ILE A 93 16.39 -12.37 -10.94
N ILE A 94 17.44 -12.87 -10.30
CA ILE A 94 17.53 -13.02 -8.84
C ILE A 94 18.61 -12.07 -8.32
N GLY A 95 18.21 -11.15 -7.43
CA GLY A 95 19.07 -10.11 -6.85
C GLY A 95 18.66 -8.70 -7.27
N ASN A 96 19.46 -7.71 -6.85
CA ASN A 96 19.19 -6.31 -7.11
C ASN A 96 19.71 -5.88 -8.49
N VAL A 97 18.80 -5.43 -9.34
CA VAL A 97 19.10 -4.84 -10.65
C VAL A 97 19.49 -3.38 -10.48
N THR A 98 20.67 -3.00 -10.95
CA THR A 98 21.17 -1.61 -10.90
C THR A 98 21.43 -1.11 -12.30
N ILE A 99 20.64 -0.14 -12.73
CA ILE A 99 20.78 0.59 -14.00
C ILE A 99 21.25 1.99 -13.68
N ASP A 100 22.37 2.39 -14.26
CA ASP A 100 23.04 3.65 -13.96
C ASP A 100 23.62 4.34 -15.20
N GLN A 101 24.46 5.36 -15.00
CA GLN A 101 25.12 6.06 -16.11
C GLN A 101 26.04 5.19 -16.97
N ASN A 102 26.41 3.99 -16.51
CA ASN A 102 27.26 3.04 -17.24
C ASN A 102 26.43 2.00 -18.00
N SER A 103 25.11 1.96 -17.81
CA SER A 103 24.24 1.02 -18.50
C SER A 103 24.05 1.38 -19.97
N ASP A 104 24.14 0.38 -20.84
CA ASP A 104 23.91 0.53 -22.28
C ASP A 104 22.45 0.17 -22.62
N TYR A 105 21.71 1.15 -23.16
CA TYR A 105 20.30 0.98 -23.52
C TYR A 105 20.06 -0.18 -24.51
N LYS A 106 20.92 -0.33 -25.53
CA LYS A 106 20.76 -1.38 -26.55
C LYS A 106 21.00 -2.76 -25.95
N VAL A 107 22.01 -2.88 -25.09
CA VAL A 107 22.27 -4.13 -24.36
C VAL A 107 21.09 -4.48 -23.45
N LEU A 108 20.55 -3.52 -22.70
CA LEU A 108 19.38 -3.74 -21.86
C LEU A 108 18.17 -4.22 -22.68
N ALA A 109 17.86 -3.52 -23.77
CA ALA A 109 16.74 -3.86 -24.65
C ALA A 109 16.87 -5.24 -25.29
N GLU A 110 18.09 -5.64 -25.70
CA GLU A 110 18.34 -6.96 -26.28
C GLU A 110 18.27 -8.07 -25.22
N LYS A 111 18.86 -7.83 -24.05
CA LYS A 111 19.10 -8.88 -23.04
C LYS A 111 17.91 -9.12 -22.14
N LEU A 112 17.11 -8.10 -21.84
CA LEU A 112 15.99 -8.21 -20.91
C LEU A 112 14.68 -8.67 -21.57
N VAL A 113 14.63 -8.82 -22.90
CA VAL A 113 13.41 -9.12 -23.66
C VAL A 113 12.59 -10.32 -23.17
N ASN A 114 13.26 -11.34 -22.61
CA ASN A 114 12.61 -12.56 -22.10
C ASN A 114 12.44 -12.56 -20.58
N VAL A 115 12.97 -11.56 -19.88
CA VAL A 115 12.86 -11.44 -18.44
C VAL A 115 11.47 -10.88 -18.12
N THR A 116 10.68 -11.68 -17.42
CA THR A 116 9.33 -11.31 -16.96
C THR A 116 9.28 -11.02 -15.47
N ARG A 117 10.29 -11.44 -14.70
CA ARG A 117 10.31 -11.22 -13.24
C ARG A 117 11.67 -10.79 -12.70
N ILE A 118 11.65 -9.96 -11.66
CA ILE A 118 12.79 -9.67 -10.80
C ILE A 118 12.44 -10.08 -9.36
N SER A 119 13.18 -11.05 -8.82
CA SER A 119 13.17 -11.43 -7.41
C SER A 119 14.26 -10.62 -6.70
N GLY A 120 13.93 -9.41 -6.26
CA GLY A 120 14.88 -8.46 -5.67
C GLY A 120 14.48 -7.00 -5.91
N GLY A 121 15.45 -6.10 -5.81
CA GLY A 121 15.26 -4.66 -6.01
C GLY A 121 15.57 -4.20 -7.44
N LEU A 122 15.12 -2.98 -7.76
CA LEU A 122 15.41 -2.28 -9.00
C LEU A 122 15.87 -0.86 -8.67
N SER A 123 17.08 -0.49 -9.08
CA SER A 123 17.63 0.85 -8.91
C SER A 123 17.96 1.45 -10.26
N ILE A 124 17.31 2.56 -10.62
CA ILE A 124 17.52 3.30 -11.87
C ILE A 124 17.97 4.72 -11.52
N LYS A 125 19.26 4.98 -11.64
CA LYS A 125 19.87 6.21 -11.10
C LYS A 125 20.81 6.88 -12.06
N ASN A 126 20.76 8.22 -12.15
CA ASN A 126 21.72 9.00 -12.95
C ASN A 126 21.79 8.57 -14.43
N THR A 127 20.71 8.03 -14.99
CA THR A 127 20.69 7.63 -16.40
C THR A 127 20.36 8.85 -17.28
N ASN A 128 20.77 8.76 -18.55
CA ASN A 128 20.38 9.73 -19.59
C ASN A 128 19.17 9.25 -20.42
N PHE A 129 18.49 8.19 -19.99
CA PHE A 129 17.38 7.59 -20.74
C PHE A 129 16.11 8.45 -20.67
N GLU A 130 15.35 8.48 -21.76
CA GLU A 130 14.08 9.20 -21.84
C GLU A 130 12.89 8.37 -21.34
N ASP A 131 13.00 7.04 -21.42
CA ASP A 131 12.04 6.06 -20.92
C ASP A 131 12.73 4.76 -20.49
N LEU A 132 11.94 3.84 -19.92
CA LEU A 132 12.40 2.52 -19.46
C LEU A 132 11.78 1.38 -20.26
N SER A 133 11.48 1.59 -21.54
CA SER A 133 10.79 0.58 -22.38
C SER A 133 11.56 -0.73 -22.54
N PHE A 134 12.87 -0.76 -22.29
CA PHE A 134 13.66 -1.99 -22.20
C PHE A 134 13.25 -2.90 -21.01
N LEU A 135 12.45 -2.41 -20.07
CA LEU A 135 11.84 -3.19 -18.97
C LEU A 135 10.39 -3.61 -19.27
N ASN A 136 9.88 -3.37 -20.49
CA ASN A 136 8.46 -3.60 -20.80
C ASN A 136 8.03 -5.08 -20.72
N SER A 137 8.96 -6.02 -20.86
CA SER A 137 8.69 -7.46 -20.66
C SER A 137 8.51 -7.84 -19.20
N ILE A 138 8.97 -7.01 -18.27
CA ILE A 138 8.93 -7.30 -16.84
C ILE A 138 7.50 -7.07 -16.34
N GLU A 139 6.91 -8.12 -15.79
CA GLU A 139 5.56 -8.16 -15.26
C GLU A 139 5.55 -8.00 -13.73
N TRP A 140 6.60 -8.46 -13.06
CA TRP A 140 6.66 -8.50 -11.60
C TRP A 140 8.04 -8.16 -11.04
N ILE A 141 8.09 -7.29 -10.05
CA ILE A 141 9.28 -7.00 -9.25
C ILE A 141 8.88 -7.12 -7.79
N GLY A 142 9.46 -8.10 -7.10
CA GLY A 142 9.10 -8.34 -5.72
C GLY A 142 10.11 -9.16 -4.94
N LEU A 143 9.93 -9.14 -3.62
CA LEU A 143 10.70 -9.94 -2.69
C LEU A 143 9.81 -10.24 -1.48
N ASN A 144 9.75 -11.49 -1.05
CA ASN A 144 9.10 -11.82 0.21
C ASN A 144 9.97 -11.31 1.37
N ALA A 145 9.65 -10.14 1.91
CA ALA A 145 10.38 -9.49 2.99
C ALA A 145 10.45 -10.33 4.28
N TYR A 146 9.47 -11.21 4.53
CA TYR A 146 9.44 -12.09 5.71
C TYR A 146 10.33 -13.33 5.57
N LYS A 147 10.71 -13.66 4.34
CA LYS A 147 11.52 -14.84 4.00
C LYS A 147 12.86 -14.45 3.38
N SER A 148 13.24 -13.18 3.46
CA SER A 148 14.50 -12.71 2.91
C SER A 148 15.43 -12.18 3.99
N GLU A 149 16.73 -12.43 3.82
CA GLU A 149 17.80 -11.90 4.66
C GLU A 149 17.97 -10.38 4.51
N TYR A 150 17.38 -9.80 3.47
CA TYR A 150 17.48 -8.38 3.15
C TYR A 150 16.15 -7.83 2.67
N LEU A 151 16.00 -6.52 2.81
CA LEU A 151 14.90 -5.78 2.21
C LEU A 151 15.37 -5.22 0.86
N ALA A 152 14.46 -5.18 -0.10
CA ALA A 152 14.71 -4.63 -1.41
C ALA A 152 13.82 -3.42 -1.67
N SER A 153 14.18 -2.65 -2.70
CA SER A 153 13.46 -1.43 -3.08
C SER A 153 13.43 -1.25 -4.57
N ILE A 154 12.42 -0.53 -5.04
CA ILE A 154 12.41 0.12 -6.34
C ILE A 154 12.81 1.58 -6.11
N THR A 155 13.95 1.99 -6.65
CA THR A 155 14.43 3.37 -6.60
C THR A 155 14.60 3.92 -8.01
N ILE A 156 13.91 5.00 -8.34
CA ILE A 156 14.05 5.73 -9.60
C ILE A 156 14.44 7.16 -9.25
N SER A 157 15.72 7.53 -9.40
CA SER A 157 16.18 8.84 -8.96
C SER A 157 17.25 9.51 -9.81
N ASN A 158 17.27 10.83 -9.83
CA ASN A 158 18.29 11.63 -10.53
C ASN A 158 18.37 11.36 -12.05
N ASN A 159 17.25 11.05 -12.71
CA ASN A 159 17.20 10.84 -14.15
C ASN A 159 16.66 12.11 -14.83
N ALA A 160 17.56 13.00 -15.25
CA ALA A 160 17.22 14.34 -15.75
C ALA A 160 16.39 14.33 -17.05
N ASN A 161 16.50 13.26 -17.84
CA ASN A 161 15.80 13.11 -19.12
C ASN A 161 14.60 12.17 -19.07
N LEU A 162 14.38 11.46 -17.97
CA LEU A 162 13.30 10.47 -17.87
C LEU A 162 11.96 11.19 -17.91
N THR A 163 11.17 10.91 -18.94
CA THR A 163 9.85 11.53 -19.18
C THR A 163 8.69 10.63 -18.78
N SER A 164 8.87 9.31 -18.91
CA SER A 164 7.85 8.30 -18.67
C SER A 164 8.49 6.96 -18.33
N LEU A 165 7.78 6.08 -17.61
CA LEU A 165 8.32 4.74 -17.34
C LEU A 165 8.22 3.84 -18.57
N LYS A 166 7.07 3.83 -19.26
CA LYS A 166 6.76 2.87 -20.34
C LYS A 166 6.99 1.40 -19.91
N THR A 167 6.58 1.07 -18.69
CA THR A 167 6.63 -0.28 -18.13
C THR A 167 5.28 -0.67 -17.54
N ASN A 168 5.07 -1.97 -17.36
CA ASN A 168 3.85 -2.53 -16.75
C ASN A 168 4.15 -3.44 -15.55
N PHE A 169 5.38 -3.42 -15.02
CA PHE A 169 5.72 -4.27 -13.89
C PHE A 169 4.91 -3.90 -12.66
N LYS A 170 4.44 -4.92 -11.95
CA LYS A 170 3.79 -4.79 -10.65
C LYS A 170 4.84 -4.86 -9.54
N ARG A 171 4.68 -4.03 -8.50
CA ARG A 171 5.53 -4.04 -7.29
C ARG A 171 4.85 -4.85 -6.19
N ASP A 172 5.62 -5.70 -5.50
CA ASP A 172 5.14 -6.41 -4.31
C ASP A 172 6.23 -6.63 -3.25
N GLY A 173 5.96 -6.27 -2.00
CA GLY A 173 6.85 -6.51 -0.87
C GLY A 173 8.13 -5.67 -0.89
N LEU A 174 8.10 -4.49 -1.52
CA LEU A 174 9.28 -3.62 -1.71
C LEU A 174 9.01 -2.19 -1.24
N TYR A 175 10.05 -1.50 -0.81
CA TYR A 175 10.01 -0.03 -0.68
C TYR A 175 9.98 0.64 -2.06
N LEU A 176 9.35 1.80 -2.17
CA LEU A 176 9.36 2.61 -3.39
C LEU A 176 9.94 4.00 -3.13
N THR A 177 10.87 4.43 -3.97
CA THR A 177 11.41 5.79 -3.95
C THR A 177 11.49 6.33 -5.37
N VAL A 178 10.80 7.43 -5.64
CA VAL A 178 10.85 8.10 -6.96
C VAL A 178 11.08 9.59 -6.74
N ARG A 179 12.30 10.07 -7.02
CA ARG A 179 12.71 11.44 -6.68
C ARG A 179 13.65 12.05 -7.72
N ASP A 180 13.69 13.36 -7.80
CA ASP A 180 14.70 14.08 -8.59
C ASP A 180 14.71 13.68 -10.09
N ASN A 181 13.53 13.39 -10.64
CA ASN A 181 13.31 13.13 -12.06
C ASN A 181 12.43 14.26 -12.64
N PRO A 182 12.98 15.45 -12.94
CA PRO A 182 12.21 16.68 -13.14
C PRO A 182 11.23 16.64 -14.32
N LYS A 183 11.46 15.77 -15.31
CA LYS A 183 10.60 15.60 -16.49
C LYS A 183 9.64 14.42 -16.37
N LEU A 184 9.76 13.59 -15.32
CA LEU A 184 8.97 12.37 -15.20
C LEU A 184 7.53 12.73 -14.91
N CYS A 185 6.64 12.22 -15.77
CA CYS A 185 5.22 12.17 -15.50
C CYS A 185 4.75 10.72 -15.46
N MET A 186 4.09 10.35 -14.38
CA MET A 186 3.61 9.00 -14.15
C MET A 186 2.17 8.87 -14.60
N THR A 187 1.86 7.81 -15.34
CA THR A 187 0.46 7.51 -15.69
C THR A 187 -0.24 6.85 -14.51
N THR A 188 -1.56 6.93 -14.47
CA THR A 188 -2.39 6.25 -13.46
C THR A 188 -2.18 4.73 -13.47
N GLN A 189 -2.02 4.13 -14.66
CA GLN A 189 -1.68 2.71 -14.80
C GLN A 189 -0.35 2.33 -14.14
N ASN A 190 0.66 3.20 -14.22
CA ASN A 190 1.94 2.95 -13.54
C ASN A 190 1.76 2.96 -12.02
N LEU A 191 0.93 3.86 -11.49
CA LEU A 191 0.64 3.93 -10.06
C LEU A 191 -0.14 2.69 -9.59
N ASP A 192 -1.18 2.29 -10.32
CA ASP A 192 -1.94 1.06 -10.02
C ASP A 192 -1.01 -0.17 -9.98
N ASN A 193 -0.04 -0.27 -10.89
CA ASN A 193 0.94 -1.36 -10.89
C ASN A 193 1.96 -1.26 -9.74
N LEU A 194 2.45 -0.05 -9.44
CA LEU A 194 3.40 0.19 -8.35
C LEU A 194 2.74 0.02 -6.96
N PHE A 195 1.42 0.08 -6.86
CA PHE A 195 0.66 -0.15 -5.63
C PHE A 195 -0.22 -1.40 -5.71
N TYR A 196 0.10 -2.33 -6.61
CA TYR A 196 -0.64 -3.57 -6.79
C TYR A 196 -0.53 -4.52 -5.60
N GLY A 197 0.70 -4.77 -5.12
CA GLY A 197 0.99 -5.70 -4.03
C GLY A 197 1.16 -5.00 -2.68
N LEU A 198 1.80 -5.70 -1.74
CA LEU A 198 2.11 -5.18 -0.42
C LEU A 198 3.06 -3.96 -0.54
N SER A 199 2.57 -2.79 -0.16
CA SER A 199 3.38 -1.56 -0.04
C SER A 199 4.05 -1.52 1.32
N LEU A 200 5.39 -1.66 1.37
CA LEU A 200 6.14 -1.51 2.62
C LEU A 200 6.22 -0.06 3.10
N ASP A 201 6.40 0.88 2.16
CA ASP A 201 6.34 2.35 2.30
C ASP A 201 6.73 2.99 0.95
N SER A 202 6.40 4.26 0.74
CA SER A 202 6.83 5.04 -0.43
C SER A 202 7.27 6.49 -0.10
N ASP A 203 8.27 6.95 -0.84
CA ASP A 203 8.75 8.35 -0.84
C ASP A 203 8.77 8.87 -2.28
N LEU A 204 7.81 9.73 -2.61
CA LEU A 204 7.52 10.14 -3.97
C LEU A 204 7.66 11.65 -4.14
N ASN A 205 8.26 12.04 -5.27
CA ASN A 205 8.21 13.37 -5.84
C ASN A 205 7.95 13.22 -7.34
N ILE A 206 6.68 13.20 -7.72
CA ILE A 206 6.21 12.89 -9.08
C ILE A 206 5.12 13.86 -9.54
N ASN A 207 4.92 13.90 -10.85
CA ASN A 207 3.71 14.43 -11.48
C ASN A 207 2.86 13.27 -11.97
N ILE A 208 1.54 13.39 -11.90
CA ILE A 208 0.59 12.43 -12.45
C ILE A 208 0.03 13.01 -13.74
N CYS A 209 0.04 12.23 -14.83
CA CYS A 209 -0.49 12.63 -16.12
C CYS A 209 -1.79 11.89 -16.42
N PHE A 210 -2.87 12.64 -16.50
CA PHE A 210 -4.16 12.18 -16.99
C PHE A 210 -4.17 12.20 -18.53
N ASN A 211 -4.72 11.15 -19.14
CA ASN A 211 -4.84 11.02 -20.59
C ASN A 211 -6.10 10.22 -20.95
N GLU A 212 -6.32 9.95 -22.24
CA GLU A 212 -7.49 9.22 -22.74
C GLU A 212 -7.60 7.76 -22.26
N LYS A 213 -6.54 7.22 -21.66
CA LYS A 213 -6.52 5.87 -21.06
C LYS A 213 -6.67 5.90 -19.55
N THR A 214 -6.76 7.07 -18.93
CA THR A 214 -7.01 7.17 -17.50
C THR A 214 -8.40 6.63 -17.19
N PRO A 215 -8.51 5.61 -16.31
CA PRO A 215 -9.82 5.08 -15.94
C PRO A 215 -10.66 6.12 -15.19
N ASP A 216 -11.98 6.06 -15.35
CA ASP A 216 -12.92 7.03 -14.77
C ASP A 216 -12.90 7.10 -13.23
N TYR A 217 -12.40 6.05 -12.55
CA TYR A 217 -12.24 6.03 -11.09
C TYR A 217 -11.02 6.83 -10.58
N TRP A 218 -10.17 7.32 -11.49
CA TRP A 218 -9.10 8.26 -11.19
C TRP A 218 -9.58 9.68 -11.45
N CYS A 219 -9.51 10.52 -10.44
CA CYS A 219 -9.93 11.91 -10.50
C CYS A 219 -8.81 12.84 -10.08
N ASP A 220 -8.80 14.04 -10.65
CA ASP A 220 -7.96 15.14 -10.20
C ASP A 220 -8.82 16.16 -9.47
N LEU A 221 -8.30 16.75 -8.40
CA LEU A 221 -9.00 17.82 -7.73
C LEU A 221 -9.12 19.03 -8.67
N PRO A 222 -10.32 19.57 -8.88
CA PRO A 222 -10.51 20.72 -9.76
C PRO A 222 -9.69 21.92 -9.31
N GLU A 223 -9.04 22.61 -10.26
CA GLU A 223 -8.33 23.87 -9.98
C GLU A 223 -9.26 24.96 -9.41
N SER A 224 -10.57 24.86 -9.69
CA SER A 224 -11.59 25.75 -9.15
C SER A 224 -11.74 25.64 -7.63
N GLY A 225 -11.29 24.52 -7.03
CA GLY A 225 -11.48 24.19 -5.63
C GLY A 225 -12.90 23.73 -5.26
N TYR A 226 -13.84 23.71 -6.21
CA TYR A 226 -15.22 23.29 -5.96
C TYR A 226 -15.42 21.81 -6.26
N PHE A 227 -15.97 21.05 -5.30
CA PHE A 227 -16.28 19.64 -5.55
C PHE A 227 -17.46 19.45 -6.51
N SER A 228 -18.26 20.49 -6.80
CA SER A 228 -19.24 20.44 -7.89
C SER A 228 -18.63 20.00 -9.23
N ASP A 229 -17.35 20.31 -9.45
CA ASP A 229 -16.63 20.02 -10.68
C ASP A 229 -15.90 18.67 -10.63
N LEU A 230 -15.84 18.03 -9.46
CA LEU A 230 -15.28 16.70 -9.28
C LEU A 230 -16.26 15.65 -9.86
N PRO A 231 -15.82 14.67 -10.64
CA PRO A 231 -16.68 13.57 -11.10
C PRO A 231 -17.25 12.75 -9.92
N ASP A 232 -18.34 12.02 -10.17
CA ASP A 232 -18.84 11.01 -9.21
C ASP A 232 -18.04 9.71 -9.35
N GLY A 233 -17.97 8.89 -8.29
CA GLY A 233 -17.32 7.58 -8.33
C GLY A 233 -15.78 7.61 -8.26
N CYS A 234 -15.19 8.73 -7.86
CA CYS A 234 -13.75 8.87 -7.67
C CYS A 234 -13.25 7.94 -6.57
N LYS A 235 -12.39 6.97 -6.93
CA LYS A 235 -11.72 6.07 -5.98
C LYS A 235 -10.28 6.51 -5.69
N ASN A 236 -9.58 6.98 -6.70
CA ASN A 236 -8.24 7.52 -6.61
C ASN A 236 -8.28 9.02 -6.88
N LEU A 237 -8.04 9.83 -5.86
CA LEU A 237 -8.08 11.28 -5.96
C LEU A 237 -6.65 11.85 -5.98
N THR A 238 -6.30 12.62 -7.01
CA THR A 238 -5.06 13.38 -7.07
C THR A 238 -5.27 14.79 -6.56
N GLY A 239 -4.32 15.30 -5.78
CA GLY A 239 -4.32 16.68 -5.29
C GLY A 239 -4.40 16.80 -3.77
N ASN A 240 -4.45 18.05 -3.30
CA ASN A 240 -4.39 18.37 -1.87
C ASN A 240 -5.76 18.85 -1.36
N LEU A 241 -6.40 18.06 -0.52
CA LEU A 241 -7.64 18.43 0.14
C LEU A 241 -7.36 19.40 1.29
N LEU A 242 -8.04 20.55 1.26
CA LEU A 242 -8.08 21.49 2.36
C LEU A 242 -9.47 21.46 2.99
N ILE A 243 -9.52 21.20 4.29
CA ILE A 243 -10.73 21.18 5.11
C ILE A 243 -10.58 22.29 6.16
N ASP A 244 -11.19 23.43 5.87
CA ASP A 244 -11.22 24.61 6.74
C ASP A 244 -12.67 25.08 6.94
N ASP A 245 -12.85 26.35 7.31
CA ASP A 245 -14.14 27.00 7.47
C ASP A 245 -14.90 27.24 6.14
N HIS A 246 -14.23 27.11 5.00
CA HIS A 246 -14.79 27.29 3.65
C HIS A 246 -15.03 25.95 2.93
N PHE A 247 -14.85 24.81 3.60
CA PHE A 247 -15.03 23.49 3.01
C PHE A 247 -16.41 23.30 2.37
N ASP A 248 -16.45 22.79 1.13
CA ASP A 248 -17.69 22.56 0.36
C ASP A 248 -18.44 21.32 0.85
N PHE A 249 -19.13 21.45 1.97
CA PHE A 249 -19.99 20.39 2.52
C PHE A 249 -21.14 20.00 1.60
N LYS A 250 -21.60 20.89 0.72
CA LYS A 250 -22.74 20.62 -0.15
C LYS A 250 -22.39 19.54 -1.17
N ASN A 251 -21.16 19.54 -1.67
CA ASN A 251 -20.69 18.59 -2.67
C ASN A 251 -19.70 17.56 -2.11
N SER A 252 -19.46 17.52 -0.80
CA SER A 252 -18.52 16.57 -0.18
C SER A 252 -18.93 15.10 -0.32
N TYR A 253 -20.19 14.80 -0.66
CA TYR A 253 -20.65 13.44 -0.98
C TYR A 253 -19.87 12.82 -2.15
N LYS A 254 -19.25 13.63 -3.01
CA LYS A 254 -18.40 13.14 -4.12
C LYS A 254 -17.08 12.52 -3.65
N LEU A 255 -16.71 12.75 -2.38
CA LEU A 255 -15.57 12.12 -1.74
C LEU A 255 -15.91 10.74 -1.16
N HIS A 256 -17.17 10.33 -1.19
CA HIS A 256 -17.65 9.10 -0.53
C HIS A 256 -16.89 7.86 -0.98
N ASP A 257 -16.63 7.73 -2.29
CA ASP A 257 -16.00 6.55 -2.88
C ASP A 257 -14.47 6.61 -2.88
N VAL A 258 -13.87 7.70 -2.36
CA VAL A 258 -12.41 7.88 -2.36
C VAL A 258 -11.77 6.88 -1.41
N GLU A 259 -10.94 6.00 -1.99
CA GLU A 259 -10.16 4.97 -1.29
C GLU A 259 -8.70 5.41 -1.11
N ASN A 260 -8.14 6.12 -2.09
CA ASN A 260 -6.76 6.57 -2.07
C ASN A 260 -6.65 8.06 -2.45
N ILE A 261 -5.81 8.78 -1.71
CA ILE A 261 -5.42 10.15 -2.05
C ILE A 261 -3.95 10.17 -2.45
N TYR A 262 -3.66 10.67 -3.65
CA TYR A 262 -2.33 10.98 -4.16
C TYR A 262 -2.08 12.48 -4.02
N GLY A 263 -1.64 12.87 -2.83
CA GLY A 263 -1.46 14.25 -2.40
C GLY A 263 -1.51 14.35 -0.88
N SER A 264 -2.29 15.29 -0.35
CA SER A 264 -2.38 15.51 1.09
C SER A 264 -3.79 15.84 1.56
N ILE A 265 -4.05 15.66 2.85
CA ILE A 265 -5.21 16.23 3.52
C ILE A 265 -4.71 17.19 4.61
N THR A 266 -5.23 18.41 4.59
CA THR A 266 -5.01 19.42 5.62
C THR A 266 -6.34 19.81 6.24
N ILE A 267 -6.50 19.57 7.54
CA ILE A 267 -7.65 19.97 8.34
C ILE A 267 -7.19 21.06 9.30
N GLN A 268 -7.65 22.28 9.11
CA GLN A 268 -7.19 23.40 9.94
C GLN A 268 -8.31 24.38 10.25
N ASN A 269 -8.38 24.83 11.51
CA ASN A 269 -9.35 25.83 11.97
C ASN A 269 -10.79 25.53 11.50
N SER A 270 -11.13 24.25 11.36
CA SER A 270 -12.39 23.82 10.78
C SER A 270 -13.45 23.62 11.86
N SER A 271 -14.71 23.63 11.42
CA SER A 271 -15.85 23.26 12.27
C SER A 271 -16.23 21.78 12.17
N ILE A 272 -15.50 20.99 11.37
CA ILE A 272 -15.78 19.56 11.21
C ILE A 272 -15.58 18.80 12.52
N ARG A 273 -16.38 17.76 12.70
CA ARG A 273 -16.34 16.89 13.87
C ARG A 273 -15.67 15.54 13.57
N ASN A 274 -15.75 15.07 12.33
CA ASN A 274 -15.16 13.83 11.83
C ASN A 274 -14.99 13.88 10.30
N LEU A 275 -14.44 12.80 9.72
CA LEU A 275 -14.22 12.62 8.28
C LEU A 275 -15.21 11.64 7.64
N ASN A 276 -16.47 11.57 8.10
CA ASN A 276 -17.46 10.60 7.58
C ASN A 276 -17.81 10.78 6.09
N PHE A 277 -17.42 11.89 5.47
CA PHE A 277 -17.52 12.09 4.01
C PHE A 277 -16.42 11.35 3.22
N LEU A 278 -15.44 10.74 3.90
CA LEU A 278 -14.40 9.87 3.35
C LEU A 278 -14.47 8.46 4.00
N PRO A 279 -15.63 7.76 3.96
CA PRO A 279 -15.82 6.51 4.70
C PRO A 279 -14.96 5.36 4.19
N ASN A 280 -14.52 5.40 2.93
CA ASN A 280 -13.73 4.36 2.27
C ASN A 280 -12.25 4.67 2.21
N LEU A 281 -11.80 5.81 2.76
CA LEU A 281 -10.42 6.25 2.63
C LEU A 281 -9.49 5.29 3.39
N SER A 282 -8.66 4.59 2.62
CA SER A 282 -7.69 3.62 3.12
C SER A 282 -6.29 4.23 3.20
N ARG A 283 -5.84 4.98 2.19
CA ARG A 283 -4.45 5.46 2.13
C ARG A 283 -4.29 6.91 1.65
N ILE A 284 -3.32 7.60 2.23
CA ILE A 284 -2.88 8.93 1.80
C ILE A 284 -1.41 8.88 1.42
N ARG A 285 -1.08 9.23 0.18
CA ARG A 285 0.29 9.16 -0.36
C ARG A 285 0.72 10.54 -0.81
N SER A 286 1.70 11.12 -0.14
CA SER A 286 2.29 12.37 -0.59
C SER A 286 3.11 12.13 -1.86
N ILE A 287 2.77 12.85 -2.92
CA ILE A 287 3.44 12.76 -4.23
C ILE A 287 4.36 13.95 -4.51
N LYS A 288 4.52 14.86 -3.54
CA LYS A 288 5.32 16.08 -3.67
C LYS A 288 6.37 16.18 -2.58
N ASP A 289 7.53 16.72 -2.94
CA ASP A 289 8.58 16.95 -1.97
C ASP A 289 8.14 17.93 -0.87
N LYS A 290 8.56 17.65 0.37
CA LYS A 290 8.30 18.46 1.57
C LYS A 290 6.81 18.68 1.91
N VAL A 291 5.90 17.94 1.29
CA VAL A 291 4.47 17.96 1.62
C VAL A 291 4.15 16.81 2.57
N ALA A 292 3.62 17.12 3.74
CA ALA A 292 3.11 16.13 4.67
C ALA A 292 1.83 15.50 4.10
N PRO A 293 1.63 14.17 4.22
CA PRO A 293 0.45 13.52 3.67
C PRO A 293 -0.81 13.88 4.48
N PHE A 294 -0.67 14.11 5.79
CA PHE A 294 -1.79 14.45 6.65
C PHE A 294 -1.39 15.50 7.69
N ILE A 295 -2.20 16.55 7.77
CA ILE A 295 -2.08 17.62 8.77
C ILE A 295 -3.47 17.85 9.38
N ALA A 296 -3.60 17.74 10.70
CA ALA A 296 -4.80 18.14 11.44
C ALA A 296 -4.42 19.05 12.61
N VAL A 297 -4.71 20.35 12.48
CA VAL A 297 -4.26 21.36 13.46
C VAL A 297 -5.36 22.32 13.87
N ASN A 298 -5.41 22.65 15.17
CA ASN A 298 -6.29 23.69 15.71
C ASN A 298 -7.79 23.47 15.42
N ASN A 299 -8.27 22.23 15.47
CA ASN A 299 -9.70 21.91 15.29
C ASN A 299 -10.32 21.56 16.66
N SER A 300 -11.07 22.49 17.24
CA SER A 300 -11.66 22.32 18.58
C SER A 300 -12.78 21.30 18.66
N LYS A 301 -13.52 21.11 17.55
CA LYS A 301 -14.69 20.21 17.46
C LYS A 301 -14.38 18.83 16.87
N LEU A 302 -13.21 18.66 16.28
CA LEU A 302 -12.77 17.40 15.68
C LEU A 302 -12.54 16.38 16.78
N PHE A 303 -13.31 15.29 16.79
CA PHE A 303 -13.22 14.25 17.82
C PHE A 303 -12.72 12.91 17.29
N GLU A 304 -12.80 12.71 15.97
CA GLU A 304 -12.40 11.48 15.30
C GLU A 304 -11.80 11.80 13.92
N LEU A 305 -10.76 11.07 13.53
CA LEU A 305 -10.13 11.19 12.21
C LEU A 305 -10.56 10.07 11.29
N PHE A 306 -10.05 8.86 11.56
CA PHE A 306 -10.21 7.70 10.71
C PHE A 306 -10.62 6.49 11.55
N THR A 307 -11.38 5.62 10.93
CA THR A 307 -11.68 4.30 11.49
C THR A 307 -10.47 3.39 11.29
N THR A 308 -10.03 2.71 12.34
CA THR A 308 -8.83 1.85 12.30
C THR A 308 -9.04 0.55 11.52
N MET A 309 -10.29 0.24 11.13
CA MET A 309 -10.63 -0.89 10.26
C MET A 309 -10.51 -0.56 8.77
N GLN A 310 -10.55 0.72 8.38
CA GLN A 310 -10.51 1.13 6.98
C GLN A 310 -9.18 1.81 6.63
N PHE A 311 -8.67 2.68 7.50
CA PHE A 311 -7.44 3.41 7.23
C PHE A 311 -6.20 2.54 7.43
N GLU A 312 -5.46 2.32 6.35
CA GLU A 312 -4.27 1.48 6.30
C GLU A 312 -2.97 2.27 6.43
N GLY A 313 -2.99 3.59 6.24
CA GLY A 313 -1.86 4.46 6.59
C GLY A 313 -1.55 5.61 5.64
N ALA A 314 -0.50 6.35 6.01
CA ALA A 314 0.05 7.45 5.22
C ALA A 314 1.48 7.14 4.75
N GLU A 315 1.79 7.46 3.50
CA GLU A 315 3.12 7.24 2.89
C GLU A 315 3.72 8.59 2.48
N SER A 316 4.94 8.91 2.96
CA SER A 316 5.64 10.16 2.66
C SER A 316 7.09 10.18 3.17
N GLY A 317 7.92 11.06 2.59
CA GLY A 317 9.21 11.48 3.15
C GLY A 317 9.09 12.46 4.35
N VAL A 318 7.88 12.93 4.67
CA VAL A 318 7.58 13.92 5.72
C VAL A 318 6.59 13.34 6.73
N ALA A 319 6.73 13.73 8.00
CA ALA A 319 5.88 13.28 9.09
C ALA A 319 4.43 13.76 8.93
N VAL A 320 3.49 12.90 9.32
CA VAL A 320 2.11 13.29 9.66
C VAL A 320 2.13 14.21 10.87
N THR A 321 1.26 15.22 10.89
CA THR A 321 1.15 16.17 12.01
C THR A 321 -0.30 16.26 12.52
N VAL A 322 -0.52 15.97 13.79
CA VAL A 322 -1.83 16.07 14.47
C VAL A 322 -1.65 16.78 15.80
N GLU A 323 -2.01 18.06 15.84
CA GLU A 323 -1.66 18.93 16.97
C GLU A 323 -2.78 19.91 17.34
N ASN A 324 -2.93 20.18 18.65
CA ASN A 324 -3.86 21.20 19.17
C ASN A 324 -5.32 20.97 18.78
N ASN A 325 -5.80 19.72 18.74
CA ASN A 325 -7.21 19.40 18.51
C ASN A 325 -7.85 19.00 19.84
N GLU A 326 -8.56 19.94 20.48
CA GLU A 326 -8.98 19.84 21.90
C GLU A 326 -9.85 18.61 22.21
N SER A 327 -10.68 18.18 21.26
CA SER A 327 -11.62 17.08 21.43
C SER A 327 -11.14 15.77 20.78
N LEU A 328 -9.98 15.77 20.12
CA LEU A 328 -9.56 14.66 19.27
C LEU A 328 -8.82 13.58 20.06
N MET A 329 -9.38 12.38 20.05
CA MET A 329 -8.71 11.19 20.56
C MET A 329 -7.89 10.55 19.44
N VAL A 330 -6.57 10.39 19.65
CA VAL A 330 -5.69 9.68 18.71
C VAL A 330 -5.11 8.43 19.39
N PRO A 331 -5.75 7.26 19.26
CA PRO A 331 -5.27 6.03 19.89
C PRO A 331 -3.90 5.58 19.36
N ASP A 332 -3.19 4.78 20.15
CA ASP A 332 -1.88 4.19 19.81
C ASP A 332 -1.85 3.50 18.44
N ILE A 333 -2.91 2.74 18.14
CA ILE A 333 -3.01 2.00 16.88
C ILE A 333 -3.07 2.94 15.68
N LEU A 334 -3.79 4.06 15.78
CA LEU A 334 -3.87 5.05 14.70
C LEU A 334 -2.51 5.75 14.50
N CYS A 335 -1.77 6.01 15.58
CA CYS A 335 -0.41 6.53 15.48
C CYS A 335 0.56 5.59 14.75
N SER A 336 0.32 4.28 14.79
CA SER A 336 1.11 3.32 14.01
C SER A 336 0.88 3.47 12.50
N PHE A 337 -0.36 3.79 12.09
CA PHE A 337 -0.73 4.05 10.69
C PHE A 337 -0.24 5.42 10.19
N PHE A 338 0.03 6.36 11.10
CA PHE A 338 0.66 7.65 10.76
C PHE A 338 2.18 7.59 10.59
N ARG A 339 2.81 6.42 10.79
CA ARG A 339 4.25 6.27 10.56
C ARG A 339 4.56 6.41 9.08
N THR A 340 5.46 7.34 8.78
CA THR A 340 6.03 7.56 7.46
C THR A 340 7.54 7.25 7.52
N ARG A 341 8.35 7.76 6.58
CA ARG A 341 9.83 7.82 6.75
C ARG A 341 10.27 8.60 7.98
N LYS A 342 9.38 9.41 8.55
CA LYS A 342 9.58 10.15 9.81
C LYS A 342 8.51 9.76 10.82
N SER A 343 8.89 9.81 12.10
CA SER A 343 7.95 9.64 13.21
C SER A 343 6.83 10.70 13.14
N PRO A 344 5.57 10.33 13.37
CA PRO A 344 4.47 11.29 13.36
C PRO A 344 4.60 12.26 14.54
N ILE A 345 4.12 13.48 14.33
CA ILE A 345 4.05 14.53 15.36
C ILE A 345 2.62 14.56 15.86
N VAL A 346 2.35 13.92 17.00
CA VAL A 346 1.02 13.88 17.62
C VAL A 346 1.14 14.41 19.05
N LYS A 347 0.55 15.58 19.32
CA LYS A 347 0.64 16.22 20.63
C LYS A 347 -0.50 17.18 20.89
N ASP A 348 -0.71 17.51 22.16
CA ASP A 348 -1.65 18.53 22.62
C ASP A 348 -3.13 18.29 22.25
N ASN A 349 -3.48 17.09 21.79
CA ASN A 349 -4.86 16.67 21.56
C ASN A 349 -5.52 16.19 22.87
N TYR A 350 -6.77 15.70 22.80
CA TYR A 350 -7.45 15.08 23.95
C TYR A 350 -6.70 13.83 24.44
N ASP A 351 -6.31 12.98 23.49
CA ASP A 351 -5.39 11.86 23.64
C ASP A 351 -4.39 11.88 22.48
N SER A 352 -3.12 11.65 22.77
CA SER A 352 -2.02 11.71 21.80
C SER A 352 -1.22 10.42 21.85
N CYS A 353 -1.61 9.42 21.06
CA CYS A 353 -1.00 8.09 21.05
C CYS A 353 -0.97 7.47 22.46
N GLY A 354 -2.13 7.37 23.11
CA GLY A 354 -2.28 6.77 24.44
C GLY A 354 -1.59 7.54 25.58
N THR A 355 -0.95 8.68 25.29
CA THR A 355 -0.26 9.48 26.29
C THR A 355 -1.16 10.61 26.81
N GLY A 356 -1.96 10.27 27.81
CA GLY A 356 -2.64 11.24 28.68
C GLY A 356 -4.02 11.67 28.18
N GLU A 357 -5.06 11.27 28.91
CA GLU A 357 -6.40 11.80 28.76
C GLU A 357 -6.48 13.17 29.45
N LYS A 358 -6.66 14.24 28.67
CA LYS A 358 -7.18 15.50 29.24
C LYS A 358 -8.65 15.25 29.65
N PRO A 359 -9.22 15.92 30.67
CA PRO A 359 -10.64 15.74 30.99
C PRO A 359 -11.53 16.20 29.82
N SER A 360 -12.43 15.32 29.38
CA SER A 360 -13.27 15.56 28.21
C SER A 360 -14.27 16.67 28.46
N LYS A 361 -14.18 17.73 27.65
CA LYS A 361 -15.26 18.71 27.49
C LYS A 361 -16.24 18.22 26.42
N HIS A 362 -16.77 17.01 26.54
CA HIS A 362 -17.96 16.68 25.76
C HIS A 362 -19.08 17.57 26.27
N ASP A 363 -19.49 18.53 25.45
CA ASP A 363 -20.81 19.10 25.53
C ASP A 363 -21.80 17.94 25.43
N LYS A 364 -22.40 17.58 26.57
CA LYS A 364 -23.48 16.58 26.68
C LYS A 364 -24.76 17.01 25.95
N TYR A 365 -24.70 18.05 25.12
CA TYR A 365 -25.79 18.47 24.27
C TYR A 365 -25.87 17.52 23.07
N SER A 366 -26.62 16.44 23.32
CA SER A 366 -27.42 15.64 22.40
C SER A 366 -26.93 15.60 20.94
N LEU A 367 -26.53 14.39 20.53
CA LEU A 367 -26.61 13.89 19.14
C LEU A 367 -27.91 14.36 18.48
N ASN A 368 -27.90 15.53 17.85
CA ASN A 368 -29.05 16.05 17.11
C ASN A 368 -28.51 16.95 16.01
N VAL A 369 -28.25 16.31 14.86
CA VAL A 369 -28.48 16.86 13.53
C VAL A 369 -28.20 18.37 13.43
N ASP A 370 -26.95 18.77 13.65
CA ASP A 370 -26.45 20.03 13.08
C ASP A 370 -26.31 19.78 11.57
N VAL A 371 -27.48 19.84 10.92
CA VAL A 371 -27.74 20.30 9.57
C VAL A 371 -26.48 20.38 8.75
N PHE A 372 -26.21 19.30 7.99
CA PHE A 372 -25.47 19.37 6.74
C PHE A 372 -25.84 20.69 6.05
N HIS A 373 -24.89 21.64 5.98
CA HIS A 373 -25.03 22.91 5.27
C HIS A 373 -25.09 22.68 3.73
N GLY A 374 -25.97 21.78 3.32
CA GLY A 374 -26.28 21.37 1.95
C GLY A 374 -27.70 20.78 1.83
N LEU A 375 -28.38 20.49 2.96
CA LEU A 375 -29.82 20.24 2.93
C LEU A 375 -30.58 21.58 2.91
N PRO A 376 -31.51 21.80 1.97
CA PRO A 376 -32.24 23.05 1.87
C PRO A 376 -32.95 23.34 3.20
N VAL A 377 -32.81 24.60 3.62
CA VAL A 377 -33.38 25.17 4.84
C VAL A 377 -34.84 24.73 4.96
N PHE A 378 -35.18 24.09 6.08
CA PHE A 378 -36.48 23.51 6.42
C PHE A 378 -37.58 24.58 6.61
N LYS A 379 -37.76 25.48 5.64
CA LYS A 379 -38.80 26.51 5.68
C LYS A 379 -40.05 26.20 4.85
N ASP A 380 -40.10 25.05 4.16
CA ASP A 380 -41.28 24.66 3.36
C ASP A 380 -41.96 23.34 3.80
N VAL A 381 -41.59 22.77 4.96
CA VAL A 381 -42.41 21.68 5.53
C VAL A 381 -43.42 22.31 6.47
N SER A 382 -44.55 22.71 5.90
CA SER A 382 -45.73 23.12 6.64
C SER A 382 -46.12 22.01 7.62
N VAL A 383 -45.92 22.27 8.90
CA VAL A 383 -46.43 21.45 10.00
C VAL A 383 -47.95 21.56 9.95
N VAL A 384 -48.61 20.59 9.34
CA VAL A 384 -50.03 20.38 9.57
C VAL A 384 -50.14 19.87 11.00
N GLU A 385 -50.58 20.75 11.90
CA GLU A 385 -50.95 20.44 13.28
C GLU A 385 -52.09 19.43 13.30
N THR A 386 -51.78 18.14 13.22
CA THR A 386 -52.74 17.10 13.58
C THR A 386 -52.05 16.00 14.38
N ASN A 387 -52.26 16.12 15.69
CA ASN A 387 -52.23 15.08 16.72
C ASN A 387 -50.84 14.69 17.31
N PRO A 388 -50.57 14.95 18.61
CA PRO A 388 -49.27 14.72 19.25
C PRO A 388 -48.92 13.25 19.53
N ASP A 389 -49.80 12.30 19.22
CA ASP A 389 -49.65 10.92 19.73
C ASP A 389 -48.98 9.94 18.75
N ASN A 390 -48.50 10.40 17.59
CA ASN A 390 -47.64 9.57 16.74
C ASN A 390 -46.29 10.27 16.58
N GLY A 391 -45.31 9.83 17.38
CA GLY A 391 -43.91 10.20 17.23
C GLY A 391 -43.49 9.98 15.78
N GLY A 392 -43.25 11.09 15.08
CA GLY A 392 -42.96 11.12 13.65
C GLY A 392 -41.73 10.27 13.33
N VAL A 393 -41.98 9.05 12.88
CA VAL A 393 -41.03 8.22 12.15
C VAL A 393 -40.88 8.87 10.77
N HIS A 394 -40.06 9.91 10.68
CA HIS A 394 -39.75 10.56 9.41
C HIS A 394 -38.34 10.16 8.97
N ASN A 395 -38.35 9.26 8.00
CA ASN A 395 -37.25 8.65 7.26
C ASN A 395 -36.04 9.58 7.06
N ASN A 396 -34.92 9.16 7.64
CA ASN A 396 -33.59 9.56 7.23
C ASN A 396 -33.38 9.12 5.76
N PRO A 397 -32.92 9.98 4.83
CA PRO A 397 -32.63 9.54 3.46
C PRO A 397 -31.50 8.49 3.35
N TRP A 398 -30.82 8.15 4.46
CA TRP A 398 -29.90 7.00 4.54
C TRP A 398 -30.52 5.71 5.09
N THR A 399 -31.78 5.73 5.54
CA THR A 399 -32.53 4.47 5.65
C THR A 399 -32.98 4.10 4.25
N ARG A 400 -32.22 3.24 3.56
CA ARG A 400 -32.78 2.44 2.46
C ARG A 400 -34.10 1.87 2.98
N ASN A 401 -35.20 2.15 2.29
CA ASN A 401 -36.51 1.58 2.58
C ASN A 401 -36.38 0.06 2.59
N THR A 402 -36.15 -0.54 3.76
CA THR A 402 -36.25 -1.98 3.98
C THR A 402 -37.72 -2.31 4.12
N THR A 403 -38.47 -2.12 3.04
CA THR A 403 -39.74 -2.82 2.81
C THR A 403 -39.56 -3.95 1.82
N ASP A 404 -38.33 -4.42 1.61
CA ASP A 404 -38.09 -5.77 1.09
C ASP A 404 -38.48 -6.76 2.19
N SER A 405 -39.78 -7.02 2.25
CA SER A 405 -40.41 -8.02 3.10
C SER A 405 -40.09 -9.41 2.57
N GLU A 406 -38.82 -9.81 2.60
CA GLU A 406 -38.42 -11.13 2.11
C GLU A 406 -37.04 -11.55 2.62
N TYR A 407 -36.69 -11.32 3.90
CA TYR A 407 -35.53 -11.99 4.50
C TYR A 407 -35.59 -12.08 6.04
N TYR A 408 -36.67 -12.66 6.55
CA TYR A 408 -36.66 -13.27 7.89
C TYR A 408 -37.02 -14.74 7.73
N THR A 409 -36.03 -15.55 7.37
CA THR A 409 -36.06 -16.97 7.70
C THR A 409 -35.49 -17.09 9.10
N ASP A 410 -36.38 -17.31 10.06
CA ASP A 410 -36.07 -17.70 11.43
C ASP A 410 -35.31 -19.04 11.41
N GLU A 411 -33.98 -18.98 11.28
CA GLU A 411 -33.13 -20.12 11.63
C GLU A 411 -32.77 -19.99 13.10
N GLU A 412 -33.53 -20.71 13.93
CA GLU A 412 -33.19 -21.06 15.30
C GLU A 412 -31.88 -21.89 15.31
N THR A 413 -30.73 -21.23 15.22
CA THR A 413 -29.45 -21.91 15.43
C THR A 413 -29.22 -22.09 16.93
N SER A 414 -29.60 -23.27 17.40
CA SER A 414 -29.29 -23.81 18.72
C SER A 414 -27.82 -23.63 19.08
N THR A 415 -27.59 -23.09 20.28
CA THR A 415 -26.29 -22.97 20.94
C THR A 415 -25.67 -24.36 21.18
N GLU A 416 -24.92 -24.88 20.21
CA GLU A 416 -23.93 -25.92 20.47
C GLU A 416 -22.55 -25.29 20.62
N ASN A 417 -22.03 -25.43 21.84
CA ASN A 417 -20.72 -25.01 22.28
C ASN A 417 -19.60 -25.65 21.44
N PHE A 418 -19.26 -25.04 20.31
CA PHE A 418 -17.97 -25.28 19.69
C PHE A 418 -16.92 -24.44 20.43
N CYS A 419 -16.24 -25.10 21.37
CA CYS A 419 -14.99 -24.63 21.98
C CYS A 419 -13.92 -24.49 20.88
N ILE A 420 -13.89 -23.34 20.21
CA ILE A 420 -12.76 -22.94 19.38
C ILE A 420 -11.62 -22.60 20.35
N GLN A 421 -10.58 -23.45 20.34
CA GLN A 421 -9.32 -23.22 21.04
C GLN A 421 -8.82 -21.80 20.76
N PRO A 422 -8.29 -21.09 21.78
CA PRO A 422 -8.00 -19.67 21.66
C PRO A 422 -6.90 -19.47 20.62
N PHE A 423 -7.29 -18.95 19.45
CA PHE A 423 -6.41 -18.11 18.66
C PHE A 423 -6.12 -16.90 19.53
N THR A 424 -5.03 -16.98 20.31
CA THR A 424 -4.37 -15.82 20.87
C THR A 424 -4.06 -14.89 19.71
N ILE A 425 -4.89 -13.86 19.56
CA ILE A 425 -4.57 -12.64 18.83
C ILE A 425 -3.43 -12.00 19.62
N ALA A 426 -2.24 -12.56 19.45
CA ALA A 426 -1.01 -11.94 19.91
C ALA A 426 -0.83 -10.76 18.96
N SER A 427 -1.16 -9.58 19.47
CA SER A 427 -0.85 -8.28 18.92
C SER A 427 0.61 -8.26 18.49
N PHE A 428 0.89 -8.55 17.22
CA PHE A 428 2.22 -8.43 16.63
C PHE A 428 2.50 -6.95 16.34
N ALA A 429 2.55 -6.15 17.39
CA ALA A 429 3.34 -4.92 17.41
C ALA A 429 4.81 -5.33 17.52
N LEU A 430 5.35 -5.96 16.47
CA LEU A 430 6.75 -6.37 16.46
C LEU A 430 7.60 -5.14 16.14
N VAL A 431 8.07 -4.52 17.22
CA VAL A 431 9.14 -3.54 17.24
C VAL A 431 10.29 -4.08 16.41
N VAL A 432 10.41 -3.59 15.17
CA VAL A 432 11.63 -3.71 14.36
C VAL A 432 12.72 -2.98 15.13
N THR A 433 13.46 -3.75 15.92
CA THR A 433 14.60 -3.25 16.68
C THR A 433 15.74 -3.07 15.68
N PHE A 434 16.00 -1.81 15.33
CA PHE A 434 17.19 -1.39 14.58
C PHE A 434 18.44 -1.80 15.38
N ARG A 435 19.01 -2.98 15.09
CA ARG A 435 20.41 -3.27 15.43
C ARG A 435 21.30 -2.61 14.38
N CYS A 436 21.56 -1.31 14.58
CA CYS A 436 22.73 -0.67 13.97
C CYS A 436 23.98 -1.39 14.50
N TYR A 437 24.53 -2.30 13.71
CA TYR A 437 25.91 -2.75 13.89
C TYR A 437 26.84 -1.60 13.49
N LEU A 438 27.24 -0.82 14.49
CA LEU A 438 28.45 0.00 14.42
C LEU A 438 29.65 -0.95 14.33
N ARG A 439 30.25 -1.03 13.16
CA ARG A 439 31.72 -1.08 13.00
C ARG A 439 32.11 0.23 12.35
#